data_AF-A0A0V1P0R1-F1
#
_entry.id   AF-A0A0V1P0R1-F1
#
_cell.length_a   1.000
_cell.length_b   1.000
_cell.length_c   1.000
_cell.angle_alpha   90.00
_cell.angle_beta   90.00
_cell.angle_gamma   90.00
#
_symmetry.space_group_name_H-M   'P 1'
#
loop_
_entity.id
_entity.type
_entity.pdbx_description
1 polymer ?
#
loop_
_entity_poly.entity_id
_entity_poly.type
_entity_poly.pdbx_seq_one_letter_code
_entity_poly.pdbx_strand_id
1 'polypeptide(L)'
;MVSTNATNLQSENAVLLNLLTIWISQPQVWFEQLPAQLDIRQISSNMTMYYYVVSALDLDTACGITNFLRHPPATDKYQSIMALLTKRFGARENER
;
A
#
# COMPACT_ATOMS: atom_id res chain seq x y z
N MET A 1 19.42 45.39 11.29
CA MET A 1 20.10 44.61 12.35
C MET A 1 19.02 44.33 13.39
N VAL A 2 18.64 43.13 13.79
CA VAL A 2 19.30 41.82 13.86
C VAL A 2 18.21 40.74 13.76
N SER A 3 18.57 39.58 13.20
CA SER A 3 17.73 38.39 13.07
C SER A 3 17.23 37.86 14.41
N THR A 4 16.06 37.23 14.41
CA THR A 4 15.80 36.12 15.34
C THR A 4 15.01 35.03 14.61
N ASN A 5 15.73 34.04 14.09
CA ASN A 5 15.16 32.83 13.53
C ASN A 5 14.83 31.88 14.72
N ALA A 6 13.55 31.69 15.00
CA ALA A 6 13.09 30.65 15.91
C ALA A 6 12.93 29.33 15.12
N THR A 7 13.88 28.42 15.33
CA THR A 7 13.71 26.98 15.63
C THR A 7 12.43 26.32 15.06
N ASN A 8 12.44 25.61 13.93
CA ASN A 8 13.03 24.29 13.62
C ASN A 8 12.23 23.08 14.18
N LEU A 9 11.82 22.24 13.21
CA LEU A 9 11.44 20.81 13.28
C LEU A 9 10.09 20.42 13.91
N GLN A 10 9.02 20.34 13.10
CA GLN A 10 7.99 19.31 13.31
C GLN A 10 7.04 18.98 12.14
N SER A 11 7.26 19.43 10.89
CA SER A 11 6.36 19.08 9.77
C SER A 11 6.95 18.25 8.63
N GLU A 12 8.26 17.97 8.59
CA GLU A 12 8.88 17.32 7.42
C GLU A 12 9.03 15.79 7.51
N ASN A 13 8.73 15.17 8.65
CA ASN A 13 8.81 13.71 8.82
C ASN A 13 7.44 13.02 8.95
N ALA A 14 6.37 13.64 8.46
CA ALA A 14 5.04 13.03 8.38
C ALA A 14 4.74 12.38 7.01
N VAL A 15 5.74 12.24 6.13
CA VAL A 15 5.54 11.91 4.72
C VAL A 15 5.39 10.40 4.44
N LEU A 16 5.67 9.48 5.37
CA LEU A 16 5.97 8.10 4.95
C LEU A 16 4.97 7.01 5.36
N LEU A 17 3.99 7.26 6.23
CA LEU A 17 3.17 6.17 6.78
C LEU A 17 1.64 6.37 6.75
N ASN A 18 1.13 7.55 6.39
CA ASN A 18 -0.29 7.87 6.64
C ASN A 18 -1.26 7.66 5.47
N LEU A 19 -0.83 7.29 4.24
CA LEU A 19 -1.64 7.55 3.03
C LEU A 19 -1.61 6.53 1.89
N LEU A 20 -1.16 5.29 2.09
CA LEU A 20 -1.37 4.28 1.04
C LEU A 20 -2.71 3.55 1.20
N THR A 21 -3.78 4.21 1.65
CA THR A 21 -5.10 3.58 1.54
C THR A 21 -5.37 3.28 0.07
N ILE A 22 -5.66 2.02 -0.23
CA ILE A 22 -6.02 1.58 -1.59
C ILE A 22 -7.17 2.44 -2.10
N TRP A 23 -7.00 3.02 -3.28
CA TRP A 23 -8.05 3.82 -3.90
C TRP A 23 -9.08 2.88 -4.52
N ILE A 24 -10.11 2.52 -3.75
CA ILE A 24 -11.19 1.62 -4.18
C ILE A 24 -11.86 2.10 -5.48
N SER A 25 -11.86 3.42 -5.75
CA SER A 25 -12.36 4.03 -6.98
C SER A 25 -11.48 3.75 -8.21
N GLN A 26 -10.17 3.62 -8.04
CA GLN A 26 -9.19 3.39 -9.12
C GLN A 26 -8.05 2.46 -8.65
N PRO A 27 -8.36 1.19 -8.37
CA PRO A 27 -7.41 0.25 -7.79
C PRO A 27 -6.24 -0.06 -8.73
N GLN A 28 -6.47 0.00 -10.06
CA GLN A 28 -5.42 -0.19 -11.07
C GLN A 28 -4.31 0.85 -10.98
N VAL A 29 -4.66 2.13 -10.81
CA VAL A 29 -3.66 3.21 -10.65
C VAL A 29 -2.82 2.97 -9.40
N TRP A 30 -3.45 2.54 -8.30
CA TRP A 30 -2.74 2.20 -7.08
C TRP A 30 -1.79 1.01 -7.26
N PHE A 31 -2.19 -0.03 -8.02
CA PHE A 31 -1.31 -1.18 -8.31
C PHE A 31 -0.07 -0.79 -9.11
N GLU A 32 -0.16 0.19 -10.02
CA GLU A 32 0.99 0.69 -10.77
C GLU A 32 1.89 1.60 -9.93
N GLN A 33 1.32 2.39 -9.02
CA GLN A 33 2.07 3.32 -8.17
C GLN A 33 2.80 2.62 -7.01
N LEU A 34 2.22 1.56 -6.45
CA LEU A 34 2.78 0.88 -5.29
C LEU A 34 4.21 0.35 -5.54
N PRO A 35 4.51 -0.40 -6.63
CA PRO A 35 5.86 -0.85 -6.94
C PRO A 35 6.86 0.31 -7.03
N ALA A 36 6.48 1.42 -7.68
CA ALA A 36 7.33 2.61 -7.78
C ALA A 36 7.64 3.21 -6.39
N GLN A 37 6.65 3.26 -5.50
CA GLN A 37 6.85 3.73 -4.12
C GLN A 37 7.76 2.81 -3.30
N LEU A 38 7.66 1.49 -3.50
CA LEU A 38 8.53 0.51 -2.86
C LEU A 38 9.98 0.65 -3.36
N ASP A 39 10.16 0.86 -4.66
CA ASP A 39 11.47 1.02 -5.30
C ASP A 39 12.19 2.30 -4.87
N ILE A 40 11.47 3.44 -4.82
CA ILE A 40 11.98 4.71 -4.29
C ILE A 40 12.50 4.55 -2.86
N ARG A 41 11.86 3.69 -2.07
CA ARG A 41 12.21 3.42 -0.67
C ARG A 41 13.24 2.30 -0.51
N GLN A 42 13.74 1.73 -1.60
CA GLN A 42 14.65 0.59 -1.61
C GLN A 42 14.10 -0.62 -0.85
N ILE A 43 12.78 -0.79 -0.86
CA ILE A 43 12.12 -1.94 -0.25
C ILE A 43 12.13 -3.07 -1.26
N SER A 44 13.05 -4.02 -1.08
CA SER A 44 13.19 -5.20 -1.94
C SER A 44 12.71 -6.51 -1.28
N SER A 45 12.49 -6.49 0.04
CA SER A 45 12.04 -7.68 0.78
C SER A 45 10.57 -7.97 0.51
N ASN A 46 10.29 -9.14 -0.09
CA ASN A 46 8.94 -9.65 -0.35
C ASN A 46 8.02 -9.60 0.90
N MET A 47 8.58 -9.86 2.08
CA MET A 47 7.84 -9.78 3.34
C MET A 47 7.47 -8.34 3.70
N THR A 48 8.40 -7.41 3.53
CA THR A 48 8.15 -5.99 3.80
C THR A 48 7.13 -5.42 2.81
N MET A 49 7.27 -5.73 1.52
CA MET A 49 6.30 -5.34 0.49
C MET A 49 4.89 -5.85 0.80
N TYR A 50 4.77 -7.10 1.25
CA TYR A 50 3.50 -7.67 1.70
C TYR A 50 2.88 -6.86 2.84
N TYR A 51 3.65 -6.53 3.88
CA TYR A 51 3.11 -5.73 4.99
C TYR A 51 2.71 -4.31 4.58
N TYR A 52 3.40 -3.72 3.61
CA TYR A 52 2.97 -2.45 3.01
C TYR A 52 1.60 -2.59 2.34
N VAL A 53 1.39 -3.64 1.54
CA VAL A 53 0.08 -3.92 0.93
C VAL A 53 -1.00 -4.13 1.98
N VAL A 54 -0.74 -4.91 3.03
CA VAL A 54 -1.73 -5.16 4.09
C VAL A 54 -2.10 -3.88 4.83
N SER A 55 -1.12 -3.03 5.13
CA SER A 55 -1.32 -1.74 5.80
C SER A 55 -2.10 -0.74 4.95
N ALA A 56 -2.07 -0.93 3.63
CA ALA A 56 -2.78 -0.12 2.65
C ALA A 56 -4.26 -0.49 2.48
N LEU A 57 -4.72 -1.63 3.00
CA LEU A 57 -6.09 -2.09 2.80
C LEU A 57 -7.08 -1.32 3.68
N ASP A 58 -8.20 -0.93 3.09
CA ASP A 58 -9.36 -0.49 3.86
C ASP A 58 -10.04 -1.68 4.56
N LEU A 59 -10.82 -1.41 5.62
CA LEU A 59 -11.51 -2.41 6.43
C LEU A 59 -12.38 -3.34 5.58
N ASP A 60 -13.13 -2.83 4.60
CA ASP A 60 -13.97 -3.67 3.72
C ASP A 60 -13.12 -4.67 2.92
N THR A 61 -12.01 -4.18 2.36
CA THR A 61 -11.13 -5.01 1.54
C THR A 61 -10.41 -6.04 2.40
N ALA A 62 -9.89 -5.65 3.57
CA ALA A 62 -9.25 -6.55 4.52
C ALA A 62 -10.20 -7.63 5.04
N CYS A 63 -11.45 -7.27 5.36
CA CYS A 63 -12.50 -8.22 5.71
C CYS A 63 -12.73 -9.24 4.58
N GLY A 64 -12.83 -8.73 3.35
CA GLY A 64 -13.03 -9.52 2.15
C GLY A 64 -11.91 -10.52 1.81
N ILE A 65 -10.69 -10.30 2.30
CA ILE A 65 -9.54 -11.20 2.08
C ILE A 65 -9.00 -11.78 3.39
N THR A 66 -9.77 -11.74 4.48
CA THR A 66 -9.29 -12.17 5.82
C THR A 66 -8.77 -13.60 5.84
N ASN A 67 -9.34 -14.51 5.05
CA ASN A 67 -8.83 -15.88 4.93
C ASN A 67 -7.37 -15.90 4.43
N PHE A 68 -7.07 -15.11 3.40
CA PHE A 68 -5.71 -14.96 2.89
C PHE A 68 -4.77 -14.32 3.93
N LEU A 69 -5.24 -13.31 4.68
CA LEU A 69 -4.44 -12.66 5.72
C LEU A 69 -4.11 -13.59 6.89
N ARG A 70 -5.01 -14.51 7.25
CA ARG A 70 -4.78 -15.52 8.32
C ARG A 70 -3.86 -16.65 7.86
N HIS A 71 -3.91 -16.98 6.58
CA HIS A 71 -3.14 -18.08 5.99
C HIS A 71 -2.37 -17.59 4.76
N PRO A 72 -1.37 -16.68 4.93
CA PRO A 72 -0.58 -16.21 3.82
C PRO A 72 0.30 -17.35 3.28
N PRO A 73 0.56 -17.39 1.97
CA PRO A 73 1.42 -18.40 1.35
C PRO A 73 2.86 -18.32 1.89
N ALA A 74 3.58 -19.44 1.85
CA ALA A 74 4.94 -19.52 2.38
C ALA A 74 5.94 -18.69 1.55
N THR A 75 5.77 -18.66 0.23
CA THR A 75 6.58 -17.90 -0.73
C THR A 75 5.72 -16.89 -1.48
N ASP A 76 6.35 -15.90 -2.11
CA ASP A 76 5.69 -14.95 -3.03
C ASP A 76 4.43 -14.27 -2.47
N LYS A 77 4.43 -13.99 -1.16
CA LYS A 77 3.34 -13.30 -0.44
C LYS A 77 2.90 -12.02 -1.13
N TYR A 78 3.84 -11.18 -1.57
CA TYR A 78 3.54 -9.94 -2.28
C TYR A 78 2.82 -10.21 -3.61
N GLN A 79 3.36 -11.08 -4.45
CA GLN A 79 2.74 -11.42 -5.74
C GLN A 79 1.36 -12.06 -5.55
N SER A 80 1.22 -12.92 -4.55
CA SER A 80 -0.04 -13.60 -4.25
C SER A 80 -1.13 -12.64 -3.78
N ILE A 81 -0.80 -11.68 -2.89
CA ILE A 81 -1.79 -10.68 -2.46
C ILE A 81 -2.13 -9.71 -3.59
N MET A 82 -1.16 -9.31 -4.41
CA MET A 82 -1.38 -8.45 -5.57
C MET A 82 -2.32 -9.15 -6.57
N ALA A 83 -2.06 -10.40 -6.93
CA ALA A 83 -2.93 -11.17 -7.82
C ALA A 83 -4.36 -11.33 -7.27
N LEU A 84 -4.49 -11.57 -5.96
CA LEU A 84 -5.79 -11.65 -5.29
C LEU A 84 -6.57 -10.32 -5.37
N LEU A 85 -5.89 -9.20 -5.10
CA LEU A 85 -6.47 -7.87 -5.19
C LEU A 85 -6.84 -7.54 -6.64
N THR A 86 -5.95 -7.77 -7.61
CA THR A 86 -6.23 -7.57 -9.03
C THR A 86 -7.43 -8.40 -9.49
N LYS A 87 -7.59 -9.65 -9.03
CA LYS A 87 -8.78 -10.46 -9.33
C LYS A 87 -10.05 -9.85 -8.73
N ARG A 88 -9.99 -9.38 -7.48
CA ARG A 88 -11.13 -8.81 -6.74
C ARG A 88 -11.60 -7.47 -7.34
N PHE A 89 -10.67 -6.65 -7.80
CA PHE A 89 -10.95 -5.33 -8.36
C PHE A 89 -11.13 -5.35 -9.88
N GLY A 90 -10.46 -6.25 -10.60
CA GLY A 90 -10.57 -6.43 -12.04
C GLY A 90 -11.88 -7.08 -12.47
N ALA A 91 -12.50 -7.92 -11.62
CA ALA A 91 -13.85 -8.44 -11.85
C ALA A 91 -14.97 -7.38 -11.74
N ARG A 92 -14.63 -6.10 -11.52
CA ARG A 92 -15.61 -5.00 -11.53
C ARG A 92 -15.68 -4.27 -12.88
N GLU A 93 -14.74 -4.54 -13.80
CA GLU A 93 -14.70 -3.91 -15.14
C GLU A 93 -15.53 -4.70 -16.18
N ASN A 94 -15.82 -5.98 -15.92
CA ASN A 94 -16.51 -6.88 -16.86
C ASN A 94 -18.03 -7.00 -16.63
N GLU A 95 -18.65 -6.07 -15.90
CA GLU A 95 -20.11 -5.96 -15.72
C GLU A 95 -20.63 -4.61 -16.26
N ARG A 96 -20.18 -4.23 -17.46
CA ARG A 96 -20.74 -3.10 -18.24
C ARG A 96 -21.10 -3.52 -19.64
#